data_AF-T0Z0U5-F1
#
_entry.id   AF-T0Z0U5-F1
#
_cell.length_a   1.000
_cell.length_b   1.000
_cell.length_c   1.000
_cell.angle_alpha   90.00
_cell.angle_beta   90.00
_cell.angle_gamma   90.00
#
_symmetry.space_group_name_H-M   'P 1'
#
loop_
_entity.id
_entity.type
_entity.pdbx_description
1 polymer ?
#
loop_
_entity_poly.entity_id
_entity_poly.type
_entity_poly.pdbx_seq_one_letter_code
_entity_poly.pdbx_strand_id
1 'polypeptide(L)' 'MGHIQRHHLTDAKLAVPPAALLRAADVVMAPMIDDIWRLSVQSRTLATLRDALLPKLVSGEIRVHQAESLGDGALG' A
#
# COMPACT_ATOMS: atom_id res chain seq x y z
N MET A 1 -0.46 19.10 21.19
CA MET A 1 0.78 18.38 20.80
C MET A 1 1.11 18.75 19.36
N GLY A 2 2.27 19.39 19.13
CA GLY A 2 2.92 19.54 17.81
C GLY A 2 2.34 20.56 16.81
N HIS A 3 2.30 21.85 17.14
CA HIS A 3 2.05 22.88 16.12
C HIS A 3 3.37 23.25 15.43
N ILE A 4 3.59 22.74 14.22
CA ILE A 4 4.67 23.22 13.36
C ILE A 4 4.20 24.50 12.68
N GLN A 5 4.84 25.62 12.98
CA GLN A 5 4.64 26.89 12.30
C GLN A 5 5.60 27.00 11.10
N ARG A 6 5.26 27.82 10.10
CA ARG A 6 6.10 27.99 8.88
C ARG A 6 7.57 28.32 9.19
N HIS A 7 7.82 29.13 10.22
CA HIS A 7 9.17 29.50 10.61
C HIS A 7 9.98 28.29 11.10
N HIS A 8 9.35 27.30 11.77
CA HIS A 8 10.03 26.07 12.18
C HIS A 8 10.61 25.28 10.99
N LEU A 9 10.01 25.36 9.81
CA LEU A 9 10.55 24.71 8.59
C LEU A 9 11.68 25.52 7.97
N THR A 10 11.59 26.86 8.05
CA THR A 10 12.58 27.77 7.46
C THR A 10 13.86 27.81 8.30
N ASP A 11 13.72 27.76 9.61
CA ASP A 11 14.82 27.82 10.57
C ASP A 11 15.48 26.45 10.83
N ALA A 12 14.90 25.37 10.29
CA ALA A 12 15.43 24.02 10.42
C ALA A 12 16.78 23.91 9.71
N LYS A 13 17.83 23.62 10.48
CA LYS A 13 19.16 23.35 9.93
C LYS A 13 19.26 21.88 9.53
N LEU A 14 19.61 21.62 8.27
CA LEU A 14 19.84 20.30 7.73
C LEU A 14 21.09 20.28 6.85
N ALA A 15 21.86 19.19 6.90
CA ALA A 15 22.91 18.94 5.93
C ALA A 15 22.27 18.61 4.58
N VAL A 16 22.54 19.43 3.56
CA VAL A 16 22.02 19.20 2.20
C VAL A 16 23.08 18.43 1.41
N PRO A 17 22.84 17.14 1.07
CA PRO A 17 23.79 16.36 0.29
C PRO A 17 23.82 16.81 -1.19
N PRO A 18 24.86 16.43 -1.94
CA PRO A 18 24.92 16.69 -3.38
C PRO A 18 23.73 16.06 -4.12
N ALA A 19 23.26 16.71 -5.17
CA ALA A 19 22.10 16.27 -5.95
C ALA A 19 22.25 14.83 -6.52
N ALA A 20 23.47 14.40 -6.81
CA ALA A 20 23.74 13.03 -7.26
C ALA A 20 23.40 11.98 -6.19
N LEU A 21 23.72 12.26 -4.92
CA LEU A 21 23.40 11.37 -3.80
C LEU A 21 21.90 11.33 -3.53
N LEU A 22 21.23 12.49 -3.60
CA LEU A 22 19.76 12.54 -3.50
C LEU A 22 19.08 11.67 -4.54
N ARG A 23 19.50 11.78 -5.81
CA ARG A 23 18.94 10.94 -6.89
C ARG A 23 19.21 9.45 -6.68
N ALA A 24 20.42 9.09 -6.25
CA ALA A 24 20.75 7.69 -5.96
C ALA A 24 19.89 7.13 -4.81
N ALA A 25 19.65 7.91 -3.77
CA ALA A 25 18.78 7.54 -2.66
C ALA A 25 17.32 7.40 -3.12
N ASP A 26 16.85 8.32 -3.97
CA ASP A 26 15.47 8.31 -4.51
C ASP A 26 15.18 7.04 -5.31
N VAL A 27 16.12 6.58 -6.14
CA VAL A 27 15.99 5.31 -6.90
C VAL A 27 15.70 4.11 -5.98
N VAL A 28 16.19 4.12 -4.74
CA VAL A 28 15.97 3.04 -3.76
C VAL A 28 14.72 3.29 -2.94
N MET A 29 14.51 4.51 -2.44
CA MET A 29 13.46 4.82 -1.48
C MET A 29 12.09 5.05 -2.12
N ALA A 30 12.03 5.72 -3.27
CA ALA A 30 10.79 6.03 -3.96
C ALA A 30 9.92 4.78 -4.23
N PRO A 31 10.44 3.68 -4.80
CA PRO A 31 9.61 2.51 -5.05
C PRO A 31 9.07 1.88 -3.75
N MET A 32 9.85 1.89 -2.66
CA MET A 32 9.40 1.37 -1.37
C MET A 32 8.22 2.18 -0.82
N ILE A 33 8.28 3.51 -0.91
CA ILE A 33 7.21 4.41 -0.46
C ILE A 33 5.95 4.20 -1.31
N ASP A 34 6.12 4.11 -2.64
CA ASP A 34 5.03 3.87 -3.57
C ASP A 34 4.33 2.53 -3.30
N ASP A 35 5.10 1.48 -3.04
CA ASP A 35 4.56 0.17 -2.75
C ASP A 35 3.86 0.11 -1.39
N ILE A 36 4.41 0.76 -0.35
CA ILE A 36 3.74 0.89 0.95
C ILE A 36 2.36 1.53 0.76
N TRP A 37 2.29 2.62 -0.01
CA TRP A 37 1.03 3.28 -0.31
C TRP A 37 0.07 2.37 -1.10
N ARG A 38 0.56 1.77 -2.20
CA ARG A 38 -0.23 0.91 -3.08
C ARG A 38 -0.83 -0.28 -2.33
N LEU A 39 -0.01 -0.98 -1.54
CA LEU A 39 -0.43 -2.12 -0.75
C LEU A 39 -1.42 -1.70 0.34
N SER A 40 -1.23 -0.53 0.95
CA SER A 40 -2.19 0.00 1.93
C SER A 40 -3.55 0.30 1.30
N VAL A 41 -3.58 0.86 0.09
CA VAL A 41 -4.82 1.09 -0.66
C VAL A 41 -5.49 -0.23 -1.03
N GLN A 42 -4.74 -1.16 -1.62
CA GLN A 42 -5.27 -2.47 -2.03
C GLN A 42 -5.81 -3.26 -0.84
N SER A 43 -5.10 -3.27 0.29
CA SER A 43 -5.53 -3.92 1.53
C SER A 43 -6.88 -3.38 2.01
N ARG A 44 -7.06 -2.05 2.01
CA ARG A 44 -8.35 -1.42 2.34
C ARG A 44 -9.44 -1.81 1.34
N THR A 45 -9.16 -1.78 0.04
CA THR A 45 -10.11 -2.18 -1.00
C THR A 45 -10.54 -3.63 -0.83
N LEU A 46 -9.60 -4.56 -0.58
CA LEU A 46 -9.90 -5.97 -0.34
C LEU A 46 -10.74 -6.18 0.93
N ALA A 47 -10.42 -5.46 2.01
CA ALA A 47 -11.22 -5.48 3.23
C ALA A 47 -12.66 -5.00 2.97
N THR A 48 -12.83 -3.88 2.26
CA THR A 48 -14.15 -3.36 1.89
C THR A 48 -14.93 -4.35 1.03
N LEU A 49 -14.29 -4.96 0.03
CA LEU A 49 -14.93 -5.97 -0.81
C LEU A 49 -15.34 -7.21 -0.02
N ARG A 50 -14.46 -7.71 0.86
CA ARG A 50 -14.78 -8.82 1.76
C ARG A 50 -16.00 -8.48 2.61
N ASP A 51 -16.00 -7.32 3.26
CA ASP A 51 -17.07 -6.93 4.19
C ASP A 51 -18.41 -6.73 3.46
N ALA A 52 -18.38 -6.28 2.19
CA ALA A 52 -19.57 -6.15 1.35
C ALA A 52 -20.08 -7.50 0.82
N LEU A 53 -19.18 -8.42 0.43
CA LEU A 53 -19.55 -9.68 -0.22
C LEU A 53 -19.88 -10.79 0.78
N LEU A 54 -19.19 -10.84 1.92
CA LEU A 54 -19.32 -11.94 2.88
C LEU A 54 -20.76 -12.14 3.38
N PRO A 55 -21.53 -11.09 3.75
CA PRO A 55 -22.92 -11.27 4.16
C PRO A 55 -23.80 -11.89 3.06
N LYS A 56 -23.57 -11.49 1.81
CA LYS A 56 -24.33 -11.97 0.63
C LYS A 56 -23.97 -13.41 0.25
N LEU A 57 -22.71 -13.80 0.44
CA LEU A 57 -22.25 -15.17 0.26
C LEU A 57 -22.87 -16.09 1.33
N VAL A 58 -22.85 -15.66 2.59
CA VAL A 58 -23.41 -16.42 3.71
C VAL A 58 -24.93 -16.56 3.61
N SER A 59 -25.63 -15.52 3.14
CA SER A 59 -27.08 -15.59 2.91
C SER A 59 -27.48 -16.40 1.67
N GLY A 60 -26.52 -16.71 0.79
CA GLY A 60 -26.77 -17.38 -0.49
C GLY A 60 -27.42 -16.48 -1.54
N GLU A 61 -27.51 -15.16 -1.29
CA GLU A 61 -27.96 -14.15 -2.26
C GLU A 61 -27.06 -14.13 -3.50
N ILE A 62 -25.75 -14.35 -3.30
CA ILE A 62 -24.79 -14.56 -4.39
C ILE A 62 -24.16 -15.95 -4.27
N ARG A 63 -24.01 -16.64 -5.40
CA ARG A 63 -23.42 -17.97 -5.49
C ARG A 63 -22.14 -17.94 -6.30
N VAL A 64 -21.08 -18.54 -5.78
CA VAL A 64 -19.82 -18.73 -6.50
C VAL A 64 -19.94 -20.01 -7.30
N HIS A 65 -19.72 -19.95 -8.62
CA HIS A 65 -19.55 -21.18 -9.40
C HIS A 65 -18.22 -21.80 -9.00
N GLN A 66 -18.24 -23.09 -8.66
CA GLN A 66 -16.99 -23.84 -8.44
C GLN A 66 -16.20 -23.76 -9.74
N ALA A 67 -15.13 -22.98 -9.76
CA ALA A 67 -14.14 -23.08 -10.79
C ALA A 67 -13.46 -24.45 -10.62
N GLU A 68 -13.36 -25.22 -11.69
CA GLU A 68 -12.59 -26.45 -11.72
C GLU A 68 -11.21 -26.17 -11.12
N SER A 69 -10.74 -27.06 -10.25
CA SER A 69 -9.54 -26.89 -9.44
C SER A 69 -8.39 -26.32 -10.27
N LEU A 70 -7.96 -25.10 -9.97
CA LEU A 70 -6.63 -24.66 -10.39
C LEU A 70 -5.65 -25.58 -9.66
N GLY A 71 -5.07 -26.50 -10.44
CA GLY A 71 -4.27 -27.61 -9.96
C GLY A 71 -3.18 -27.19 -8.99
N ASP A 72 -3.13 -27.91 -7.89
CA ASP A 72 -1.92 -28.54 -7.38
C ASP A 72 -0.80 -28.60 -8.44
N GLY A 73 0.21 -27.74 -8.33
CA GLY A 73 1.29 -27.71 -9.33
C GLY A 73 2.10 -26.42 -9.39
N ALA A 74 2.65 -25.94 -8.27
CA ALA A 74 3.76 -24.98 -8.29
C ALA A 74 4.52 -24.91 -6.95
N LEU A 75 4.90 -26.04 -6.37
CA LEU A 75 5.97 -26.12 -5.37
C LEU A 75 6.75 -27.43 -5.59
N GLY A 76 7.62 -27.39 -6.60
CA GLY A 76 8.70 -28.34 -6.85
C GLY A 76 9.97 -27.56 -7.14
#